data_AF-I0QZ75-F1
#
_entry.id   AF-I0QZ75-F1
#
_cell.length_a   1.000
_cell.length_b   1.000
_cell.length_c   1.000
_cell.angle_alpha   90.00
_cell.angle_beta   90.00
_cell.angle_gamma   90.00
#
_symmetry.space_group_name_H-M   'P 1'
#
loop_
_entity.id
_entity.type
_entity.pdbx_description
1 polymer ?
#
loop_
_entity_poly.entity_id
_entity_poly.type
_entity_poly.pdbx_seq_one_letter_code
_entity_poly.pdbx_strand_id
1 'polypeptide(L)'
;MSKINISMVDKVFYPCWLMVSQLRNGHEIEDGEALYKRACEWIDIARETLLQAGFSNICCDHMLYTQCALLDESVLNRQQKDSGYNKWLQDPLQARYFNTLNAGEELWERIRTVLMDPTPDTAVLTCFYRALSLGFTGCYRHTGDQRREDIVRKLSKLVPAFTTSQEMPVISCPSHLYSSPRNYWLLWAAGSTALFALWLTLSTTLAHMVTQLIGSQ
;
A
#
# COMPACT_ATOMS: atom_id res chain seq x y z
N MET A 1 14.88 4.14 27.88
CA MET A 1 13.62 4.74 27.41
C MET A 1 13.54 4.81 25.88
N SER A 2 14.54 5.36 25.16
CA SER A 2 14.50 5.52 23.69
C SER A 2 14.15 4.26 22.89
N LYS A 3 14.76 3.10 23.20
CA LYS A 3 14.45 1.83 22.48
C LYS A 3 13.01 1.37 22.64
N ILE A 4 12.41 1.55 23.82
CA ILE A 4 11.02 1.14 24.10
C ILE A 4 10.08 2.03 23.28
N ASN A 5 10.32 3.34 23.29
CA ASN A 5 9.55 4.31 22.52
C ASN A 5 9.59 4.02 21.01
N ILE A 6 10.74 3.65 20.48
CA ILE A 6 10.90 3.31 19.06
C ILE A 6 10.13 2.02 18.70
N SER A 7 10.25 0.97 19.53
CA SER A 7 9.49 -0.27 19.30
C SER A 7 7.97 -0.06 19.36
N MET A 8 7.52 0.87 20.20
CA MET A 8 6.11 1.24 20.31
C MET A 8 5.64 2.00 19.06
N VAL A 9 6.41 2.99 18.63
CA VAL A 9 6.15 3.78 17.41
C VAL A 9 6.08 2.88 16.18
N ASP A 10 7.04 1.95 16.04
CA ASP A 10 7.05 0.97 14.96
C ASP A 10 5.75 0.14 14.98
N LYS A 11 5.30 -0.34 16.15
CA LYS A 11 4.04 -1.10 16.28
C LYS A 11 2.80 -0.27 15.94
N VAL A 12 2.73 0.98 16.41
CA VAL A 12 1.59 1.87 16.18
C VAL A 12 1.41 2.18 14.70
N PHE A 13 2.52 2.45 13.99
CA PHE A 13 2.46 2.84 12.59
C PHE A 13 2.57 1.69 11.59
N TYR A 14 2.92 0.48 12.05
CA TYR A 14 3.08 -0.70 11.20
C TYR A 14 1.91 -0.94 10.23
N PRO A 15 0.62 -0.86 10.64
CA PRO A 15 -0.49 -1.10 9.72
C PRO A 15 -0.54 -0.09 8.56
N CYS A 16 -0.28 1.18 8.86
CA CYS A 16 -0.22 2.24 7.85
C CYS A 16 0.96 2.02 6.90
N TRP A 17 2.14 1.70 7.42
CA TRP A 17 3.33 1.44 6.60
C TRP A 17 3.19 0.21 5.71
N LEU A 18 2.55 -0.85 6.22
CA LEU A 18 2.25 -2.04 5.44
C LEU A 18 1.30 -1.71 4.28
N MET A 19 0.24 -0.95 4.55
CA MET A 19 -0.70 -0.50 3.52
C MET A 19 0.00 0.38 2.47
N VAL A 20 0.81 1.34 2.90
CA VAL A 20 1.64 2.16 2.00
C VAL A 20 2.52 1.29 1.11
N SER A 21 3.17 0.27 1.67
CA SER A 21 3.99 -0.67 0.89
C SER A 21 3.16 -1.42 -0.15
N GLN A 22 1.95 -1.89 0.20
CA GLN A 22 1.04 -2.57 -0.73
C GLN A 22 0.59 -1.64 -1.85
N LEU A 23 0.19 -0.41 -1.54
CA LEU A 23 -0.22 0.60 -2.52
C LEU A 23 0.89 0.92 -3.50
N ARG A 24 2.13 1.07 -3.01
CA ARG A 24 3.30 1.34 -3.85
C ARG A 24 3.71 0.15 -4.72
N ASN A 25 3.35 -1.07 -4.31
CA ASN A 25 3.50 -2.29 -5.12
C ASN A 25 2.34 -2.47 -6.13
N GLY A 26 1.46 -1.48 -6.29
CA GLY A 26 0.40 -1.48 -7.29
C GLY A 26 -0.91 -2.16 -6.86
N HIS A 27 -1.13 -2.33 -5.56
CA HIS A 27 -2.42 -2.82 -5.05
C HIS A 27 -3.55 -1.84 -5.44
N GLU A 28 -4.61 -2.36 -6.04
CA GLU A 28 -5.81 -1.61 -6.39
C GLU A 28 -6.71 -1.44 -5.17
N ILE A 29 -7.37 -0.30 -5.07
CA ILE A 29 -8.32 -0.01 -4.00
C ILE A 29 -9.73 -0.17 -4.56
N GLU A 30 -10.36 -1.30 -4.23
CA GLU A 30 -11.76 -1.59 -4.61
C GLU A 30 -12.73 -0.62 -3.90
N ASP A 31 -12.60 -0.47 -2.59
CA ASP A 31 -13.42 0.42 -1.76
C ASP A 31 -12.57 1.54 -1.13
N GLY A 32 -12.58 2.71 -1.76
CA GLY A 32 -11.87 3.89 -1.30
C GLY A 32 -12.39 4.46 0.01
N GLU A 33 -13.69 4.36 0.27
CA GLU A 33 -14.29 4.88 1.50
C GLU A 33 -13.95 4.01 2.71
N ALA A 34 -13.98 2.69 2.54
CA ALA A 34 -13.56 1.76 3.59
C ALA A 34 -12.08 1.97 3.95
N LEU A 35 -11.21 2.13 2.94
CA LEU A 35 -9.79 2.43 3.20
C LEU A 35 -9.62 3.79 3.87
N TYR A 36 -10.34 4.82 3.43
CA TYR A 36 -10.26 6.16 4.01
C TYR A 36 -10.68 6.19 5.47
N LYS A 37 -11.78 5.51 5.80
CA LYS A 37 -12.24 5.35 7.19
C LYS A 37 -11.18 4.65 8.02
N ARG A 38 -10.60 3.55 7.51
CA ARG A 38 -9.56 2.80 8.22
C ARG A 38 -8.27 3.61 8.40
N ALA A 39 -7.93 4.45 7.42
CA ALA A 39 -6.81 5.37 7.53
C ALA A 39 -7.04 6.41 8.63
N CYS A 40 -8.23 7.01 8.70
CA CYS A 40 -8.62 7.91 9.80
C CYS A 40 -8.50 7.20 11.16
N GLU A 41 -9.04 5.98 11.28
CA GLU A 41 -8.94 5.18 12.50
C GLU A 41 -7.47 4.94 12.92
N TRP A 42 -6.56 4.65 11.99
CA TRP A 42 -5.14 4.51 12.28
C TRP A 42 -4.52 5.81 12.81
N ILE A 43 -4.86 6.96 12.23
CA ILE A 43 -4.36 8.27 12.68
C ILE A 43 -4.89 8.62 14.08
N ASP A 44 -6.18 8.40 14.33
CA ASP A 44 -6.82 8.71 15.60
C ASP A 44 -6.26 7.82 16.73
N ILE A 45 -6.19 6.50 16.50
CA ILE A 45 -5.60 5.55 17.45
C ILE A 45 -4.13 5.89 17.71
N ALA A 46 -3.37 6.23 16.65
CA ALA A 46 -1.96 6.60 16.82
C ALA A 46 -1.81 7.86 17.66
N ARG A 47 -2.66 8.88 17.48
CA ARG A 47 -2.64 10.10 18.28
C ARG A 47 -2.88 9.80 19.76
N GLU A 48 -3.94 9.07 20.08
CA GLU A 48 -4.27 8.70 21.46
C GLU A 48 -3.14 7.89 22.11
N THR A 49 -2.63 6.90 21.38
CA THR A 49 -1.58 6.00 21.88
C THR A 49 -0.28 6.74 22.14
N LEU A 50 0.13 7.67 21.27
CA LEU A 50 1.35 8.47 21.48
C LEU A 50 1.20 9.43 22.66
N LEU A 51 0.05 10.08 22.82
CA LEU A 51 -0.20 10.96 23.96
C LEU A 51 -0.20 10.18 25.29
N GLN A 52 -0.83 9.00 25.32
CA GLN A 52 -0.80 8.11 26.50
C GLN A 52 0.61 7.60 26.82
N ALA A 53 1.45 7.43 25.80
CA ALA A 53 2.86 7.07 25.99
C ALA A 53 3.75 8.25 26.46
N GLY A 54 3.17 9.45 26.61
CA GLY A 54 3.86 10.63 27.15
C GLY A 54 4.62 11.45 26.11
N PHE A 55 4.37 11.24 24.82
CA PHE A 55 4.93 12.12 23.78
C PHE A 55 4.30 13.51 23.85
N SER A 56 5.10 14.55 23.60
CA SER A 56 4.59 15.91 23.51
C SER A 56 3.70 16.10 22.27
N ASN A 57 2.75 17.03 22.33
CA ASN A 57 1.88 17.35 21.19
C ASN A 57 2.68 17.65 19.92
N ILE A 58 3.79 18.37 20.04
CA ILE A 58 4.68 18.70 18.91
C ILE A 58 5.27 17.44 18.28
N CYS A 59 5.75 16.49 19.09
CA CYS A 59 6.27 15.22 18.59
C CYS A 59 5.18 14.38 17.92
N CYS A 60 4.00 14.27 18.56
CA CYS A 60 2.85 13.59 17.99
C CYS A 60 2.46 14.18 16.63
N ASP A 61 2.38 15.51 16.54
CA ASP A 61 2.01 16.19 15.30
C ASP A 61 3.05 15.96 14.20
N HIS A 62 4.36 16.00 14.50
CA HIS A 62 5.37 15.64 13.50
C HIS A 62 5.22 14.20 12.99
N MET A 63 4.99 13.23 13.88
CA MET A 63 4.83 11.83 13.50
C MET A 63 3.56 11.63 12.66
N LEU A 64 2.41 12.14 13.11
CA LEU A 64 1.13 11.99 12.42
C LEU A 64 1.11 12.72 11.08
N TYR A 65 1.69 13.92 11.02
CA TYR A 65 1.83 14.67 9.77
C TYR A 65 2.61 13.87 8.72
N THR A 66 3.70 13.23 9.16
CA THR A 66 4.51 12.36 8.31
C THR A 66 3.69 11.23 7.72
N GLN A 67 2.83 10.58 8.53
CA GLN A 67 2.01 9.47 8.03
C GLN A 67 0.90 9.92 7.09
N CYS A 68 0.23 11.03 7.39
CA CYS A 68 -0.77 11.59 6.48
C CYS A 68 -0.14 11.94 5.13
N ALA A 69 0.99 12.65 5.14
CA ALA A 69 1.72 13.01 3.93
C ALA A 69 2.17 11.78 3.13
N LEU A 70 2.68 10.75 3.80
CA LEU A 70 3.12 9.49 3.18
C LEU A 70 1.95 8.74 2.55
N LEU A 71 0.85 8.56 3.27
CA LEU A 71 -0.29 7.80 2.79
C LEU A 71 -1.02 8.53 1.67
N ASP A 72 -1.24 9.84 1.81
CA ASP A 72 -1.83 10.67 0.77
C ASP A 72 -1.02 10.61 -0.53
N GLU A 73 0.30 10.77 -0.43
CA GLU A 73 1.17 10.65 -1.60
C GLU A 73 1.10 9.25 -2.22
N SER A 74 1.06 8.20 -1.38
CA SER A 74 1.03 6.81 -1.84
C SER A 74 -0.27 6.44 -2.52
N VAL A 75 -1.40 7.06 -2.16
CA VAL A 75 -2.69 6.87 -2.86
C VAL A 75 -2.73 7.69 -4.14
N LEU A 76 -2.37 8.97 -4.08
CA LEU A 76 -2.53 9.93 -5.17
C LEU A 76 -1.50 9.80 -6.29
N ASN A 77 -0.30 9.27 -6.03
CA ASN A 77 0.74 9.10 -7.06
C ASN A 77 0.66 7.75 -7.81
N ARG A 78 -0.37 6.94 -7.57
CA ARG A 78 -0.57 5.70 -8.33
C ARG A 78 -1.03 6.01 -9.76
N GLN A 79 -0.79 5.07 -10.66
CA GLN A 79 -1.23 5.19 -12.06
C GLN A 79 -2.74 4.94 -12.18
N GLN A 80 -3.31 4.12 -11.29
CA GLN A 80 -4.72 3.77 -11.25
C GLN A 80 -5.55 4.90 -10.61
N LYS A 81 -6.61 5.32 -11.32
CA LYS A 81 -7.63 6.26 -10.81
C LYS A 81 -8.84 5.51 -10.30
N ASP A 82 -8.63 4.68 -9.30
CA ASP A 82 -9.65 3.83 -8.68
C ASP A 82 -10.53 4.60 -7.67
N SER A 83 -11.38 3.88 -6.93
CA SER A 83 -12.25 4.44 -5.89
C SER A 83 -11.45 5.20 -4.83
N GLY A 84 -10.32 4.65 -4.41
CA GLY A 84 -9.42 5.29 -3.44
C GLY A 84 -8.82 6.60 -3.95
N TYR A 85 -8.40 6.67 -5.21
CA TYR A 85 -7.90 7.91 -5.81
C TYR A 85 -8.95 9.03 -5.75
N ASN A 86 -10.19 8.73 -6.15
CA ASN A 86 -11.26 9.72 -6.15
C ASN A 86 -11.59 10.22 -4.73
N LYS A 87 -11.57 9.31 -3.74
CA LYS A 87 -11.80 9.67 -2.35
C LYS A 87 -10.73 10.60 -1.80
N TRP A 88 -9.45 10.25 -2.00
CA TRP A 88 -8.32 11.05 -1.54
C TRP A 88 -8.19 12.39 -2.27
N LEU A 89 -8.65 12.46 -3.53
CA LEU A 89 -8.66 13.71 -4.28
C LEU A 89 -9.64 14.73 -3.68
N GLN A 90 -10.76 14.26 -3.10
CA GLN A 90 -11.78 15.13 -2.51
C GLN A 90 -11.39 15.62 -1.11
N ASP A 91 -10.87 14.71 -0.27
CA ASP A 91 -10.53 14.99 1.13
C ASP A 91 -9.28 14.21 1.52
N PRO A 92 -8.06 14.71 1.24
CA PRO A 92 -6.83 14.05 1.64
C PRO A 92 -6.60 14.20 3.16
N LEU A 93 -5.88 13.27 3.78
CA LEU A 93 -5.69 13.24 5.23
C LEU A 93 -4.95 14.48 5.74
N GLN A 94 -4.00 15.01 4.96
CA GLN A 94 -3.31 16.27 5.26
C GLN A 94 -4.28 17.46 5.38
N ALA A 95 -5.34 17.51 4.57
CA ALA A 95 -6.35 18.56 4.66
C ALA A 95 -7.22 18.36 5.89
N ARG A 96 -7.70 17.13 6.10
CA ARG A 96 -8.56 16.78 7.23
C ARG A 96 -7.92 17.04 8.59
N TYR A 97 -6.66 16.62 8.78
CA TYR A 97 -6.00 16.66 10.09
C TYR A 97 -5.11 17.89 10.32
N PHE A 98 -4.57 18.47 9.25
CA PHE A 98 -3.59 19.56 9.35
C PHE A 98 -3.96 20.79 8.54
N ASN A 99 -5.15 20.82 7.90
CA ASN A 99 -5.67 21.94 7.14
C ASN A 99 -4.66 22.48 6.10
N THR A 100 -3.94 21.57 5.44
CA THR A 100 -2.92 21.88 4.44
C THR A 100 -3.09 21.00 3.21
N LEU A 101 -2.67 21.50 2.05
CA LEU A 101 -2.56 20.72 0.81
C LEU A 101 -1.11 20.66 0.31
N ASN A 102 -0.15 21.20 1.08
CA ASN A 102 1.25 21.30 0.71
C ASN A 102 2.16 20.37 1.54
N ALA A 103 1.64 19.21 1.94
CA ALA A 103 2.41 18.30 2.79
C ALA A 103 3.68 17.75 2.12
N GLY A 104 3.72 17.77 0.78
CA GLY A 104 4.91 17.44 0.01
C GLY A 104 6.11 18.32 0.34
N GLU A 105 5.93 19.63 0.55
CA GLU A 105 7.03 20.57 0.84
C GLU A 105 7.19 20.80 2.34
N GLU A 106 6.08 20.95 3.06
CA GLU A 106 6.08 21.27 4.48
C GLU A 106 6.69 20.13 5.32
N LEU A 107 6.56 18.86 4.91
CA LEU A 107 7.25 17.76 5.57
C LEU A 107 8.77 17.90 5.48
N TRP A 108 9.30 18.36 4.35
CA TRP A 108 10.74 18.59 4.21
C TRP A 108 11.22 19.75 5.08
N GLU A 109 10.42 20.80 5.24
CA GLU A 109 10.73 21.87 6.17
C GLU A 109 10.74 21.36 7.61
N ARG A 110 9.72 20.60 8.02
CA ARG A 110 9.68 19.96 9.35
C ARG A 110 10.91 19.09 9.61
N ILE A 111 11.34 18.29 8.63
CA ILE A 111 12.56 17.47 8.75
C ILE A 111 13.79 18.36 8.97
N ARG A 112 13.94 19.45 8.20
CA ARG A 112 15.07 20.39 8.36
C ARG A 112 15.06 21.05 9.73
N THR A 113 13.91 21.54 10.18
CA THR A 113 13.76 22.21 11.48
C THR A 113 14.15 21.27 12.61
N VAL A 114 13.63 20.04 12.63
CA VAL A 114 13.95 19.07 13.69
C VAL A 114 15.42 18.64 13.64
N LEU A 115 16.03 18.55 12.46
CA LEU A 115 17.46 18.24 12.32
C LEU A 115 18.41 19.38 12.75
N MET A 116 17.89 20.58 12.97
CA MET A 116 18.63 21.73 13.52
C MET A 116 18.54 21.81 15.05
N ASP A 117 17.58 21.11 15.66
CA ASP A 117 17.45 21.02 17.12
C ASP A 117 18.70 20.32 17.71
N PRO A 118 19.32 20.84 18.78
CA PRO A 118 20.43 20.17 19.46
C PRO A 118 20.05 18.81 20.07
N THR A 119 18.79 18.59 20.44
CA THR A 119 18.32 17.35 21.08
C THR A 119 17.01 16.86 20.48
N PRO A 120 17.01 16.41 19.21
CA PRO A 120 15.80 15.98 18.53
C PRO A 120 15.26 14.66 19.09
N ASP A 121 13.94 14.51 19.14
CA ASP A 121 13.33 13.26 19.56
C ASP A 121 13.59 12.15 18.54
N THR A 122 14.29 11.10 18.98
CA THR A 122 14.65 9.95 18.16
C THR A 122 13.46 9.22 17.53
N ALA A 123 12.28 9.22 18.16
CA ALA A 123 11.09 8.61 17.61
C ALA A 123 10.56 9.41 16.40
N VAL A 124 10.62 10.76 16.47
CA VAL A 124 10.22 11.63 15.37
C VAL A 124 11.15 11.43 14.18
N LEU A 125 12.47 11.41 14.44
CA LEU A 125 13.47 11.11 13.42
C LEU A 125 13.25 9.72 12.80
N THR A 126 12.83 8.74 13.60
CA THR A 126 12.49 7.40 13.12
C THR A 126 11.34 7.47 12.13
N CYS A 127 10.23 8.14 12.47
CA CYS A 127 9.08 8.28 11.56
C CYS A 127 9.47 8.96 10.24
N PHE A 128 10.26 10.04 10.29
CA PHE A 128 10.76 10.69 9.08
C PHE A 128 11.58 9.72 8.22
N TYR A 129 12.54 9.03 8.83
CA TYR A 129 13.38 8.07 8.11
C TYR A 129 12.57 6.92 7.50
N ARG A 130 11.57 6.41 8.22
CA ARG A 130 10.69 5.33 7.75
C ARG A 130 9.85 5.76 6.55
N ALA A 131 9.25 6.96 6.59
CA ALA A 131 8.50 7.49 5.45
C ALA A 131 9.39 7.68 4.21
N LEU A 132 10.60 8.21 4.38
CA LEU A 132 11.56 8.35 3.28
C LEU A 132 12.01 6.99 2.72
N SER A 133 12.19 5.99 3.58
CA SER A 133 12.55 4.62 3.20
C SER A 133 11.42 3.90 2.47
N LEU A 134 10.18 4.18 2.84
CA LEU A 134 8.98 3.71 2.13
C LEU A 134 8.75 4.45 0.80
N GLY A 135 9.56 5.47 0.51
CA GLY A 135 9.58 6.16 -0.77
C GLY A 135 8.71 7.41 -0.84
N PHE A 136 8.41 8.05 0.29
CA PHE A 136 7.93 9.43 0.28
C PHE A 136 8.90 10.30 -0.50
N THR A 137 8.38 11.18 -1.35
CA THR A 137 9.14 12.02 -2.27
C THR A 137 8.84 13.49 -2.08
N GLY A 138 7.57 13.88 -1.94
CA GLY A 138 7.18 15.26 -1.76
C GLY A 138 7.59 16.12 -2.97
N CYS A 139 8.20 17.28 -2.71
CA CYS A 139 8.68 18.18 -3.76
C CYS A 139 9.89 17.65 -4.56
N TYR A 140 10.60 16.61 -4.09
CA TYR A 140 11.81 16.07 -4.75
C TYR A 140 11.52 14.98 -5.79
N ARG A 141 10.45 15.13 -6.59
CA ARG A 141 10.01 14.10 -7.56
C ARG A 141 10.98 13.87 -8.73
N HIS A 142 11.97 14.73 -8.91
CA HIS A 142 12.94 14.59 -9.97
C HIS A 142 14.13 13.74 -9.49
N THR A 143 14.43 12.71 -10.27
CA THR A 143 15.42 11.66 -9.95
C THR A 143 16.79 12.26 -9.67
N GLY A 144 17.35 11.95 -8.49
CA GLY A 144 18.76 12.21 -8.16
C GLY A 144 19.05 13.51 -7.41
N ASP A 145 18.11 14.08 -6.65
CA ASP A 145 18.45 15.22 -5.80
C ASP A 145 19.40 14.76 -4.66
N GLN A 146 20.68 15.10 -4.82
CA GLN A 146 21.74 14.84 -3.84
C GLN A 146 21.33 15.29 -2.42
N ARG A 147 20.51 16.35 -2.30
CA ARG A 147 20.02 16.85 -1.01
C ARG A 147 19.13 15.84 -0.30
N ARG A 148 18.28 15.12 -1.03
CA ARG A 148 17.45 14.04 -0.46
C ARG A 148 18.37 12.95 0.09
N GLU A 149 19.33 12.49 -0.71
CA GLU A 149 20.23 11.41 -0.32
C GLU A 149 21.06 11.78 0.90
N ASP A 150 21.53 13.03 0.98
CA ASP A 150 22.26 13.54 2.14
C ASP A 150 21.40 13.57 3.40
N ILE A 151 20.13 13.99 3.31
CA ILE A 151 19.19 13.97 4.45
C ILE A 151 18.91 12.54 4.89
N VAL A 152 18.65 11.63 3.95
CA VAL A 152 18.41 10.21 4.25
C VAL A 152 19.64 9.60 4.94
N ARG A 153 20.85 9.92 4.47
CA ARG A 153 22.11 9.47 5.06
C ARG A 153 22.36 10.08 6.44
N LYS A 154 21.96 11.34 6.67
CA LYS A 154 22.05 11.97 7.98
C LYS A 154 21.09 11.30 8.97
N LEU A 155 19.84 11.07 8.55
CA LEU A 155 18.82 10.39 9.35
C LEU A 155 19.20 8.95 9.68
N SER A 156 19.74 8.19 8.73
CA SER A 156 20.13 6.79 8.95
C SER A 156 21.24 6.61 9.99
N LYS A 157 22.08 7.64 10.22
CA LYS A 157 23.09 7.64 11.28
C LYS A 157 22.50 7.93 12.67
N LEU A 158 21.36 8.61 12.73
CA LEU A 158 20.72 9.04 13.98
C LEU A 158 19.65 8.05 14.47
N VAL A 159 19.11 7.22 13.57
CA VAL A 159 17.99 6.31 13.83
C VAL A 159 18.50 4.87 13.93
N PRO A 160 18.08 4.08 14.93
CA PRO A 160 18.41 2.67 14.97
C PRO A 160 17.76 1.89 13.81
N ALA A 161 18.44 0.84 13.35
CA ALA A 161 17.88 -0.09 12.37
C ALA A 161 16.54 -0.67 12.88
N PHE A 162 15.67 -1.08 11.95
CA PHE A 162 14.41 -1.73 12.28
C PHE A 162 14.66 -2.87 13.27
N THR A 163 14.08 -2.78 14.47
CA THR A 163 14.18 -3.84 15.48
C THR A 163 12.95 -4.72 15.42
N THR A 164 12.52 -5.09 14.21
CA THR A 164 11.41 -6.03 14.04
C THR A 164 11.98 -7.43 13.91
N SER A 165 12.32 -8.05 15.05
CA SER A 165 12.20 -9.50 15.21
C SER A 165 10.74 -9.82 15.47
N GLN A 166 9.89 -9.55 14.50
CA GLN A 166 8.56 -10.15 14.48
C GLN A 166 8.67 -11.23 13.41
N GLU A 167 8.84 -12.47 13.88
CA GLU A 167 8.71 -13.69 13.09
C GLU A 167 7.26 -13.80 12.58
N MET A 168 6.85 -12.87 11.72
CA MET A 168 5.77 -13.13 10.80
C MET A 168 6.42 -13.69 9.56
N PRO A 169 6.11 -14.92 9.14
CA PRO A 169 6.53 -15.39 7.84
C PRO A 169 5.96 -14.37 6.85
N VAL A 170 6.85 -13.62 6.21
CA VAL A 170 6.49 -12.79 5.07
C VAL A 170 6.06 -13.80 4.03
N ILE A 171 4.76 -14.08 3.99
CA ILE A 171 4.15 -14.75 2.87
C ILE A 171 4.27 -13.73 1.75
N SER A 172 5.38 -13.83 1.02
CA SER A 172 5.47 -13.29 -0.32
C SER A 172 4.42 -14.03 -1.13
N CYS A 173 3.18 -13.54 -1.10
CA CYS A 173 2.25 -13.86 -2.17
C CYS A 173 2.93 -13.33 -3.43
N PRO A 174 3.30 -14.17 -4.41
CA PRO A 174 3.73 -13.65 -5.69
C PRO A 174 2.57 -12.81 -6.23
N SER A 175 2.74 -11.49 -6.21
CA SER A 175 1.90 -10.59 -6.97
C SER A 175 2.08 -10.96 -8.44
N HIS A 176 0.97 -11.05 -9.15
CA HIS A 176 0.82 -11.43 -10.56
C HIS A 176 0.72 -12.91 -10.88
N LEU A 177 -0.46 -13.47 -10.59
CA LEU A 177 -1.18 -14.30 -11.55
C LEU A 177 -2.62 -13.79 -11.71
N TYR A 178 -2.78 -12.50 -12.04
CA TYR A 178 -3.92 -12.10 -12.86
C TYR A 178 -3.66 -12.63 -14.26
N SER A 179 -3.97 -13.91 -14.48
CA SER A 179 -4.03 -14.49 -15.81
C SER A 179 -5.09 -13.71 -16.59
N SER A 180 -4.65 -13.03 -17.65
CA SER A 180 -5.50 -12.36 -18.62
C SER A 180 -6.78 -13.18 -18.93
N PRO A 181 -7.99 -12.60 -18.86
CA PRO A 181 -9.23 -13.31 -19.17
C PRO A 181 -9.32 -13.77 -20.64
N ARG A 182 -8.33 -13.41 -21.48
CA ARG A 182 -8.29 -13.76 -22.92
C ARG A 182 -8.01 -15.24 -23.19
N ASN A 183 -7.32 -15.95 -22.29
CA ASN A 183 -7.02 -17.37 -22.49
C ASN A 183 -8.14 -18.33 -22.05
N TYR A 184 -9.03 -17.89 -21.16
CA TYR A 184 -10.17 -18.72 -20.71
C TYR A 184 -11.19 -18.98 -21.82
N TRP A 185 -11.42 -17.99 -22.70
CA TRP A 185 -12.33 -18.15 -23.83
C TRP A 185 -11.83 -19.16 -24.86
N LEU A 186 -10.51 -19.23 -25.10
CA LEU A 186 -9.91 -20.23 -25.99
C LEU A 186 -10.02 -21.66 -25.43
N LEU A 187 -9.85 -21.83 -24.11
CA LEU A 187 -10.04 -23.11 -23.44
C LEU A 187 -11.50 -23.59 -23.50
N TRP A 188 -12.47 -22.68 -23.29
CA TRP A 188 -13.89 -22.99 -23.43
C TRP A 188 -14.30 -23.31 -24.88
N ALA A 189 -13.78 -22.58 -25.85
CA ALA A 189 -14.03 -22.84 -27.27
C ALA A 189 -13.48 -24.20 -27.71
N ALA A 190 -12.27 -24.57 -27.24
CA ALA A 190 -11.69 -25.89 -27.49
C ALA A 190 -12.54 -27.02 -26.87
N GLY A 191 -12.98 -26.85 -25.61
CA GLY A 191 -13.86 -27.82 -24.94
C GLY A 191 -15.21 -28.00 -25.64
N SER A 192 -15.84 -26.90 -26.07
CA SER A 192 -17.10 -26.94 -26.82
C SER A 192 -16.95 -27.66 -28.16
N THR A 193 -15.86 -27.40 -28.87
CA THR A 193 -15.57 -28.06 -30.17
C THR A 193 -15.37 -29.56 -29.99
N ALA A 194 -14.65 -30.00 -28.95
CA ALA A 194 -14.43 -31.41 -28.65
C ALA A 194 -15.75 -32.14 -28.29
N LEU A 195 -16.61 -31.52 -27.48
CA LEU A 195 -17.93 -32.05 -27.15
C LEU A 195 -18.83 -32.18 -28.37
N PHE A 196 -18.81 -31.20 -29.28
CA PHE A 196 -19.60 -31.24 -30.50
C PHE A 196 -19.13 -32.34 -31.47
N ALA A 197 -17.82 -32.51 -31.63
CA ALA A 197 -17.26 -33.60 -32.42
C ALA A 197 -17.63 -34.97 -31.83
N LEU A 198 -17.50 -35.13 -30.51
CA LEU A 198 -17.90 -36.36 -29.82
C LEU A 198 -19.40 -36.65 -30.04
N TRP A 199 -20.26 -35.64 -29.90
CA TRP A 199 -21.69 -35.79 -30.12
C TRP A 199 -22.04 -36.22 -31.55
N LEU A 200 -21.36 -35.66 -32.57
CA LEU A 200 -21.54 -36.07 -33.97
C LEU A 200 -21.09 -37.52 -34.22
N THR A 201 -19.98 -37.94 -33.62
CA THR A 201 -19.53 -39.34 -33.75
C THR A 201 -20.51 -40.31 -33.09
N LEU A 202 -21.04 -39.96 -31.91
CA LEU A 202 -22.06 -40.76 -31.26
C LEU A 202 -23.37 -40.79 -32.06
N SER A 203 -23.81 -39.66 -32.63
CA SER A 203 -25.08 -39.59 -33.36
C SER A 203 -25.04 -40.37 -34.66
N THR A 204 -23.93 -40.32 -35.39
CA THR A 204 -23.74 -41.06 -36.64
C THR A 204 -23.62 -42.57 -36.41
N THR A 205 -22.89 -42.99 -35.36
CA THR A 205 -22.81 -44.40 -34.97
C THR A 205 -24.14 -44.95 -34.48
N LEU A 206 -24.89 -44.17 -33.70
CA LEU A 206 -26.24 -44.54 -33.25
C LEU A 206 -27.22 -44.65 -34.43
N ALA A 207 -27.16 -43.70 -35.38
CA ALA A 207 -27.97 -43.75 -36.59
C ALA A 207 -27.67 -45.02 -37.41
N HIS A 208 -26.40 -45.37 -37.60
CA HIS A 208 -26.01 -46.60 -38.29
C HIS A 208 -26.51 -47.87 -37.59
N MET A 209 -26.42 -47.95 -36.26
CA MET A 209 -26.92 -49.07 -35.48
C MET A 209 -28.46 -49.21 -35.57
N VAL A 210 -29.17 -48.08 -35.54
CA VAL A 210 -30.64 -48.05 -35.68
C VAL A 210 -31.06 -48.46 -37.10
N THR A 211 -30.36 -48.00 -38.15
CA THR A 211 -30.67 -48.41 -39.53
C THR A 211 -30.39 -49.90 -39.76
N GLN A 212 -29.37 -50.48 -39.13
CA GLN A 212 -29.11 -51.93 -39.19
C GLN A 212 -30.18 -52.76 -38.48
N LEU A 213 -30.74 -52.26 -37.37
CA LEU A 213 -31.81 -52.94 -36.62
C LEU A 213 -33.19 -52.83 -37.31
N ILE A 214 -33.45 -51.73 -38.02
CA ILE A 214 -34.72 -51.53 -38.75
C ILE A 214 -34.68 -52.13 -40.15
N GLY A 215 -33.50 -52.21 -40.79
CA GLY A 215 -33.30 -52.80 -42.12
C GLY A 215 -33.25 -54.33 -42.14
N SER A 216 -33.41 -54.99 -40.98
CA SER A 216 -33.44 -56.45 -40.84
C SER A 216 -34.84 -57.00 -40.52
N GLN A 217 -35.90 -56.30 -40.97
CA GLN A 217 -37.27 -56.85 -41.06
C GLN A 217 -37.71 -56.94 -42.53
#